data_AF-A0A0L0M4H4-F1
#
_entry.id   AF-A0A0L0M4H4-F1
#
_cell.length_a   1.000
_cell.length_b   1.000
_cell.length_c   1.000
_cell.angle_alpha   90.00
_cell.angle_beta   90.00
_cell.angle_gamma   90.00
#
_symmetry.space_group_name_H-M   'P 1'
#
loop_
_entity.id
_entity.type
_entity.pdbx_description
1 polymer ?
#
loop_
_entity_poly.entity_id
_entity_poly.type
_entity_poly.pdbx_seq_one_letter_code
_entity_poly.pdbx_strand_id
1 'polypeptide(L)'
;MLNLAIALIPVMLALASLAGLAFGGFGLFIGAGSSGMQWIVASLAGLVVAVVWFRWFARHVTTKLERQVQRIAPAGFHAAVEASTPTEGQYVGISSDTGSVVVVDKTKGIAKQLPIDKVLRWELEEAERGNTYLVLWFNDYALPSIRVLVPRRRVDDTASRLRTTLGF
;
A
#
# COMPACT_ATOMS: atom_id res chain seq x y z
N MET A 1 -7.41 2.46 -10.30
CA MET A 1 -8.41 3.46 -9.89
C MET A 1 -8.84 3.19 -8.46
N LEU A 2 -8.32 3.99 -7.53
CA LEU A 2 -8.78 4.04 -6.14
C LEU A 2 -10.24 4.50 -6.17
N ASN A 3 -11.18 3.69 -5.69
CA ASN A 3 -12.58 4.13 -5.67
C ASN A 3 -12.72 5.14 -4.52
N LEU A 4 -12.52 6.42 -4.84
CA LEU A 4 -12.42 7.55 -3.92
C LEU A 4 -13.66 7.62 -3.00
N ALA A 5 -14.82 7.20 -3.52
CA ALA A 5 -16.06 7.05 -2.78
C ALA A 5 -16.00 6.03 -1.62
N ILE A 6 -15.24 4.93 -1.74
CA ILE A 6 -15.15 3.90 -0.69
C ILE A 6 -14.28 4.38 0.48
N ALA A 7 -13.26 5.20 0.22
CA ALA A 7 -12.44 5.81 1.25
C ALA A 7 -13.10 7.05 1.88
N LEU A 8 -13.98 7.74 1.15
CA LEU A 8 -14.65 8.96 1.61
C LEU A 8 -15.60 8.69 2.79
N ILE A 9 -16.34 7.58 2.76
CA ILE A 9 -17.32 7.21 3.78
C ILE A 9 -16.69 7.10 5.19
N PRO A 10 -15.64 6.28 5.42
CA PRO A 10 -15.01 6.19 6.73
C PRO A 10 -14.29 7.48 7.14
N VAL A 11 -13.80 8.28 6.19
CA VAL A 11 -13.19 9.59 6.47
C VAL A 11 -14.24 10.60 6.97
N MET A 12 -15.39 10.68 6.31
CA MET A 12 -16.50 11.52 6.74
C MET A 12 -17.05 11.06 8.10
N LEU A 13 -17.12 9.74 8.33
CA LEU A 13 -17.53 9.17 9.62
C LEU A 13 -16.54 9.54 10.74
N ALA A 14 -15.23 9.50 10.47
CA ALA A 14 -14.21 9.90 11.42
C ALA A 14 -14.27 11.40 11.73
N LEU A 15 -14.47 12.26 10.72
CA LEU A 15 -14.63 13.71 10.89
C LEU A 15 -15.90 14.05 11.70
N ALA A 16 -17.03 13.41 11.37
CA ALA A 16 -18.27 13.57 12.11
C ALA A 16 -18.13 13.10 13.57
N SER A 17 -17.39 12.01 13.79
CA SER A 17 -17.11 11.48 15.14
C SER A 17 -16.24 12.45 15.95
N LEU A 18 -15.21 13.04 15.34
CA LEU A 18 -14.38 14.08 15.97
C LEU A 18 -15.20 15.32 16.33
N ALA A 19 -16.06 15.78 15.42
CA ALA A 19 -16.96 16.91 15.66
C ALA A 19 -17.93 16.60 16.81
N GLY A 20 -18.56 15.42 16.82
CA GLY A 20 -19.47 15.00 17.89
C GLY A 20 -18.78 14.86 19.25
N LEU A 21 -17.49 14.52 19.30
CA LEU A 21 -16.69 14.50 20.52
C LEU A 21 -16.46 15.91 21.06
N ALA A 22 -16.17 16.87 20.18
CA ALA A 22 -16.01 18.28 20.55
C ALA A 22 -17.34 18.89 21.04
N PHE A 23 -18.44 18.64 20.34
CA PHE A 23 -19.77 19.11 20.73
C PHE A 23 -20.29 18.43 22.01
N GLY A 24 -20.09 17.12 22.16
CA GLY A 24 -20.50 16.37 23.35
C GLY A 24 -19.70 16.77 24.59
N GLY A 25 -18.39 16.99 24.44
CA GLY A 25 -17.53 17.51 25.50
C GLY A 25 -17.91 18.94 25.91
N PHE A 26 -18.20 19.81 24.94
CA PHE A 26 -18.69 21.17 25.21
C PHE A 26 -20.06 21.16 25.88
N GLY A 27 -20.98 20.29 25.44
CA GLY A 27 -22.30 20.08 26.04
C GLY A 27 -22.24 19.66 27.51
N LEU A 28 -21.33 18.75 27.87
CA LEU A 28 -21.07 18.39 29.26
C LEU A 28 -20.53 19.58 30.08
N PHE A 29 -19.72 20.44 29.46
CA PHE A 29 -19.13 21.62 30.11
C PHE A 29 -20.17 22.70 30.46
N ILE A 30 -21.21 22.86 29.65
CA ILE A 30 -22.29 23.84 29.85
C ILE A 30 -23.51 23.28 30.62
N GLY A 31 -23.40 22.09 31.20
CA GLY A 31 -24.46 21.49 32.03
C GLY A 31 -25.52 20.69 31.27
N ALA A 32 -25.36 20.45 29.96
CA ALA A 32 -26.23 19.57 29.17
C ALA A 32 -25.81 18.09 29.31
N GLY A 33 -25.83 17.59 30.55
CA GLY A 33 -25.15 16.35 30.94
C GLY A 33 -25.63 15.07 30.24
N SER A 34 -26.92 14.90 30.04
CA SER A 34 -27.47 13.67 29.42
C SER A 34 -27.28 13.64 27.90
N SER A 35 -27.43 14.78 27.22
CA SER A 35 -27.24 14.88 25.77
C SER A 35 -25.76 14.87 25.39
N GLY A 36 -24.89 15.57 26.12
CA GLY A 36 -23.45 15.57 25.88
C GLY A 36 -22.82 14.18 25.96
N MET A 37 -23.27 13.35 26.91
CA MET A 37 -22.77 11.98 27.07
C MET A 37 -23.19 11.05 25.92
N GLN A 38 -24.40 11.20 25.37
CA GLN A 38 -24.86 10.46 24.19
C GLN A 38 -24.05 10.80 22.94
N TRP A 39 -23.72 12.07 22.73
CA TRP A 39 -22.88 12.52 21.62
C TRP A 39 -21.47 11.93 21.69
N ILE A 40 -20.87 11.86 22.88
CA ILE A 40 -19.55 11.24 23.08
C ILE A 40 -19.57 9.75 22.77
N VAL A 41 -20.59 9.02 23.26
CA VAL A 41 -20.71 7.57 23.00
C VAL A 41 -20.92 7.28 21.52
N ALA A 42 -21.78 8.05 20.85
CA ALA A 42 -22.01 7.92 19.41
C ALA A 42 -20.73 8.20 18.60
N SER A 43 -19.97 9.23 18.98
CA SER A 43 -18.69 9.57 18.37
C SER A 43 -17.62 8.50 18.57
N LEU A 44 -17.50 7.94 19.77
CA LEU A 44 -16.55 6.84 20.02
C LEU A 44 -16.92 5.60 19.20
N ALA A 45 -18.21 5.24 19.15
CA ALA A 45 -18.68 4.14 18.33
C ALA A 45 -18.40 4.37 16.84
N GLY A 46 -18.67 5.56 16.32
CA GLY A 46 -18.37 5.94 14.94
C GLY A 46 -16.88 5.87 14.60
N LEU A 47 -16.01 6.28 15.52
CA LEU A 47 -14.56 6.24 15.35
C LEU A 47 -14.05 4.79 15.33
N VAL A 48 -14.54 3.93 16.22
CA VAL A 48 -14.21 2.49 16.21
C VAL A 48 -14.61 1.85 14.88
N VAL A 49 -15.83 2.13 14.39
CA VAL A 49 -16.30 1.61 13.09
C VAL A 49 -15.40 2.09 11.95
N ALA A 50 -15.02 3.37 11.92
CA ALA A 50 -14.12 3.92 10.90
C ALA A 50 -12.75 3.21 10.91
N VAL A 51 -12.16 2.98 12.09
CA VAL A 51 -10.86 2.30 12.23
C VAL A 51 -10.94 0.84 11.79
N VAL A 52 -11.96 0.10 12.20
CA VAL A 52 -12.17 -1.30 11.79
C VAL A 52 -12.33 -1.39 10.28
N TRP A 53 -13.12 -0.49 9.69
CA TRP A 53 -13.30 -0.43 8.24
C TRP A 53 -11.98 -0.17 7.51
N PHE A 54 -11.18 0.80 7.98
CA PHE A 54 -9.89 1.12 7.38
C PHE A 54 -8.93 -0.08 7.42
N ARG A 55 -8.89 -0.81 8.54
CA ARG A 55 -8.08 -2.03 8.67
C ARG A 55 -8.57 -3.14 7.75
N TRP A 56 -9.88 -3.34 7.67
CA TRP A 56 -10.46 -4.35 6.80
C TRP A 56 -10.19 -4.05 5.32
N PHE A 57 -10.36 -2.79 4.92
CA PHE A 57 -10.09 -2.35 3.56
C PHE A 57 -8.60 -2.49 3.20
N ALA A 58 -7.69 -2.06 4.08
CA ALA A 58 -6.26 -2.26 3.89
C ALA A 58 -5.92 -3.75 3.67
N ARG A 59 -6.47 -4.64 4.50
CA ARG A 59 -6.32 -6.10 4.34
C ARG A 59 -6.91 -6.62 3.03
N HIS A 60 -8.05 -6.08 2.60
CA HIS A 60 -8.69 -6.53 1.36
C HIS A 60 -7.88 -6.14 0.12
N VAL A 61 -7.27 -4.95 0.13
CA VAL A 61 -6.39 -4.50 -0.95
C VAL A 61 -5.10 -5.31 -0.99
N THR A 62 -4.47 -5.57 0.16
CA THR A 62 -3.24 -6.38 0.22
C THR A 62 -3.50 -7.82 -0.22
N THR A 63 -4.56 -8.47 0.29
CA THR A 63 -4.90 -9.86 -0.09
C THR A 63 -5.26 -10.01 -1.57
N LYS A 64 -5.88 -8.98 -2.17
CA LYS A 64 -6.14 -9.00 -3.62
C LYS A 64 -4.86 -8.92 -4.44
N LEU A 65 -3.92 -8.07 -4.04
CA LEU A 65 -2.62 -7.97 -4.69
C LEU A 65 -1.83 -9.28 -4.52
N GLU A 66 -1.79 -9.82 -3.30
CA GLU A 66 -1.13 -11.08 -2.97
C GLU A 66 -1.68 -12.26 -3.79
N ARG A 67 -3.01 -12.36 -3.94
CA ARG A 67 -3.62 -13.38 -4.82
C ARG A 67 -3.25 -13.21 -6.29
N GLN A 68 -3.05 -11.97 -6.77
CA GLN A 68 -2.58 -11.75 -8.14
C GLN A 68 -1.13 -12.19 -8.29
N VAL A 69 -0.28 -11.86 -7.31
CA VAL A 69 1.12 -12.31 -7.27
C VAL A 69 1.18 -13.84 -7.26
N GLN A 70 0.45 -14.51 -6.37
CA GLN A 70 0.44 -15.98 -6.29
C GLN A 70 -0.05 -16.68 -7.57
N ARG A 71 -0.89 -16.04 -8.38
CA ARG A 71 -1.34 -16.60 -9.67
C ARG A 71 -0.27 -16.56 -10.76
N ILE A 72 0.69 -15.65 -10.63
CA ILE A 72 1.68 -15.36 -11.68
C ILE A 72 3.07 -15.84 -11.25
N ALA A 73 3.30 -15.88 -9.94
CA ALA A 73 4.56 -16.33 -9.37
C ALA A 73 4.77 -17.83 -9.63
N PRO A 74 6.01 -18.24 -9.95
CA PRO A 74 6.34 -19.65 -10.11
C PRO A 74 6.21 -20.39 -8.76
N ALA A 75 6.00 -21.71 -8.82
CA ALA A 75 5.94 -22.55 -7.62
C ALA A 75 7.26 -22.42 -6.82
N GLY A 76 7.17 -22.10 -5.54
CA GLY A 76 8.35 -21.88 -4.69
C GLY A 76 8.92 -20.46 -4.73
N PHE A 77 8.26 -19.51 -5.41
CA PHE A 77 8.69 -18.10 -5.44
C PHE A 77 8.74 -17.50 -4.03
N HIS A 78 9.94 -17.10 -3.60
CA HIS A 78 10.16 -16.35 -2.38
C HIS A 78 10.86 -15.04 -2.75
N ALA A 79 10.18 -13.92 -2.53
CA ALA A 79 10.72 -12.60 -2.89
C ALA A 79 11.87 -12.25 -1.94
N ALA A 80 13.10 -12.29 -2.45
CA ALA A 80 14.28 -11.78 -1.76
C ALA A 80 14.21 -10.25 -1.62
N VAL A 81 13.69 -9.59 -2.66
CA VAL A 81 13.36 -8.17 -2.69
C VAL A 81 11.87 -8.03 -2.98
N GLU A 82 11.15 -7.33 -2.11
CA GLU A 82 9.73 -7.02 -2.30
C GLU A 82 9.50 -5.52 -2.16
N ALA A 83 9.04 -4.89 -3.24
CA ALA A 83 8.53 -3.53 -3.24
C ALA A 83 7.05 -3.59 -3.65
N SER A 84 6.16 -3.07 -2.81
CA SER A 84 4.74 -3.05 -3.12
C SER A 84 4.10 -1.73 -2.72
N THR A 85 3.24 -1.23 -3.61
CA THR A 85 2.35 -0.10 -3.38
C THR A 85 0.91 -0.62 -3.46
N PRO A 86 0.35 -1.16 -2.36
CA PRO A 86 -1.00 -1.74 -2.37
C PRO A 86 -2.07 -0.73 -2.84
N THR A 87 -1.91 0.53 -2.46
CA THR A 87 -2.81 1.64 -2.81
C THR A 87 -2.90 1.88 -4.32
N GLU A 88 -1.79 1.69 -5.03
CA GLU A 88 -1.69 1.87 -6.48
C GLU A 88 -1.88 0.55 -7.24
N GLY A 89 -1.91 -0.58 -6.52
CA GLY A 89 -1.98 -1.91 -7.11
C GLY A 89 -0.70 -2.27 -7.87
N GLN A 90 0.44 -1.77 -7.40
CA GLN A 90 1.76 -2.06 -7.95
C GLN A 90 2.51 -3.01 -7.01
N TYR A 91 3.21 -3.97 -7.59
CA TYR A 91 4.03 -4.95 -6.91
C TYR A 91 5.21 -5.33 -7.78
N VAL A 92 6.39 -5.38 -7.19
CA VAL A 92 7.56 -6.06 -7.75
C VAL A 92 8.14 -6.96 -6.68
N GLY A 93 8.28 -8.23 -7.02
CA GLY A 93 9.04 -9.20 -6.26
C GLY A 93 10.17 -9.75 -7.11
N ILE A 94 11.38 -9.78 -6.57
CA ILE A 94 12.53 -10.45 -7.20
C ILE A 94 12.90 -11.64 -6.32
N SER A 95 12.92 -12.84 -6.89
CA SER A 95 13.38 -14.05 -6.23
C SER A 95 14.71 -14.48 -6.83
N SER A 96 15.76 -14.48 -6.00
CA SER A 96 17.06 -15.07 -6.31
C SER A 96 16.95 -16.57 -6.51
N ASP A 97 16.12 -17.22 -5.70
CA ASP A 97 16.04 -18.69 -5.61
C ASP A 97 15.44 -19.30 -6.86
N THR A 98 14.43 -18.65 -7.44
CA THR A 98 13.81 -19.06 -8.70
C THR A 98 14.32 -18.28 -9.92
N GLY A 99 15.28 -17.36 -9.74
CA GLY A 99 15.79 -16.48 -10.80
C GLY A 99 14.70 -15.70 -11.54
N SER A 100 13.61 -15.34 -10.85
CA SER A 100 12.40 -14.79 -11.46
C SER A 100 12.01 -13.47 -10.81
N VAL A 101 11.45 -12.58 -11.62
CA VAL A 101 10.89 -11.29 -11.24
C VAL A 101 9.40 -11.31 -11.54
N VAL A 102 8.59 -11.09 -10.52
CA VAL A 102 7.14 -10.98 -10.65
C VAL A 102 6.79 -9.52 -10.60
N VAL A 103 6.14 -9.03 -11.65
CA VAL A 103 5.74 -7.65 -11.78
C VAL A 103 4.22 -7.56 -11.95
N VAL A 104 3.59 -6.76 -11.10
CA VAL A 104 2.18 -6.40 -11.21
C VAL A 104 2.07 -4.88 -11.20
N ASP A 105 1.48 -4.33 -12.24
CA ASP A 105 1.07 -2.93 -12.33
C ASP A 105 -0.39 -2.88 -12.78
N LYS A 106 -1.29 -2.68 -11.83
CA LYS A 106 -2.72 -2.60 -12.12
C LYS A 106 -3.11 -1.34 -12.91
N THR A 107 -2.30 -0.29 -12.87
CA THR A 107 -2.57 0.94 -13.65
C THR A 107 -2.30 0.72 -15.12
N LYS A 108 -1.24 -0.04 -15.45
CA LYS A 108 -0.89 -0.42 -16.82
C LYS A 108 -1.52 -1.74 -17.27
N GLY A 109 -2.24 -2.43 -16.38
CA GLY A 109 -2.84 -3.74 -16.65
C GLY A 109 -1.80 -4.85 -16.83
N ILE A 110 -0.59 -4.67 -16.30
CA ILE A 110 0.52 -5.60 -16.46
C ILE A 110 0.55 -6.52 -15.26
N ALA A 111 0.62 -7.82 -15.51
CA ALA A 111 0.78 -8.82 -14.47
C ALA A 111 1.54 -10.00 -15.09
N LYS A 112 2.86 -10.03 -14.90
CA LYS A 112 3.75 -10.94 -15.63
C LYS A 112 4.90 -11.43 -14.75
N GLN A 113 5.38 -12.62 -15.07
CA GLN A 113 6.64 -13.15 -14.60
C GLN A 113 7.69 -12.93 -15.69
N LEU A 114 8.85 -12.43 -15.30
CA LEU A 114 10.03 -12.24 -16.14
C LEU A 114 11.23 -12.95 -15.51
N PRO A 115 12.17 -13.47 -16.30
CA PRO A 115 13.42 -13.97 -15.73
C PRO A 115 14.31 -12.79 -15.27
N ILE A 116 15.14 -13.03 -14.26
CA ILE A 116 15.95 -11.99 -13.60
C ILE A 116 17.00 -11.36 -14.54
N ASP A 117 17.44 -12.11 -15.55
CA ASP A 117 18.35 -11.67 -16.62
C ASP A 117 17.76 -10.56 -17.49
N LYS A 118 16.43 -10.39 -17.48
CA LYS A 118 15.76 -9.29 -18.17
C LYS A 118 15.87 -7.97 -17.43
N VAL A 119 16.30 -7.94 -16.17
CA VAL A 119 16.52 -6.69 -15.44
C VAL A 119 17.82 -6.04 -15.96
N LEU A 120 17.70 -4.90 -16.63
CA LEU A 120 18.84 -4.16 -17.18
C LEU A 120 19.48 -3.24 -16.15
N ARG A 121 18.64 -2.54 -15.39
CA ARG A 121 19.07 -1.52 -14.43
C ARG A 121 18.00 -1.34 -13.37
N TRP A 122 18.44 -0.88 -12.20
CA TRP A 122 17.56 -0.35 -11.17
C TRP A 122 18.10 0.99 -10.69
N GLU A 123 17.20 1.86 -10.23
CA GLU A 123 17.53 3.17 -9.67
C GLU A 123 16.52 3.54 -8.58
N LEU A 124 16.98 4.33 -7.62
CA LEU A 124 16.15 4.88 -6.57
C LEU A 124 15.98 6.37 -6.85
N GLU A 125 14.81 6.75 -7.33
CA GLU A 125 14.45 8.14 -7.63
C GLU A 125 13.78 8.74 -6.38
N GLU A 126 14.29 9.86 -5.88
CA GLU A 126 13.71 10.51 -4.71
C GLU A 126 12.34 11.10 -5.09
N ALA A 127 11.29 10.71 -4.36
CA ALA A 127 9.93 11.16 -4.61
C ALA A 127 9.58 12.37 -3.72
N GLU A 128 8.53 13.09 -4.12
CA GLU A 128 7.96 14.12 -3.24
C GLU A 128 7.50 13.52 -1.90
N ARG A 129 7.64 14.32 -0.84
CA ARG A 129 7.27 13.99 0.56
C ARG A 129 8.10 12.87 1.21
N GLY A 130 9.34 12.67 0.76
CA GLY A 130 10.30 11.80 1.44
C GLY A 130 10.05 10.31 1.27
N ASN A 131 9.33 9.94 0.20
CA ASN A 131 9.30 8.56 -0.30
C ASN A 131 10.37 8.41 -1.40
N THR A 132 10.66 7.18 -1.81
CA THR A 132 11.62 6.92 -2.89
C THR A 132 10.98 5.94 -3.86
N TYR A 133 11.01 6.24 -5.15
CA TYR A 133 10.59 5.30 -6.18
C TYR A 133 11.73 4.36 -6.53
N LEU A 134 11.47 3.07 -6.45
CA LEU A 134 12.31 2.07 -7.11
C LEU A 134 11.89 1.99 -8.57
N VAL A 135 12.79 2.39 -9.46
CA VAL A 135 12.63 2.26 -10.90
C VAL A 135 13.44 1.06 -11.36
N LEU A 136 12.79 0.09 -11.98
CA LEU A 136 13.45 -1.05 -12.62
C LEU A 136 13.21 -0.97 -14.13
N TRP A 137 14.28 -1.10 -14.90
CA TRP A 137 14.23 -1.21 -16.35
C TRP A 137 14.41 -2.65 -16.77
N PHE A 138 13.59 -3.09 -17.72
CA PHE A 138 13.65 -4.43 -18.26
C PHE A 138 13.95 -4.42 -19.76
N ASN A 139 14.63 -5.46 -20.22
CA ASN A 139 14.83 -5.76 -21.63
C ASN A 139 13.60 -6.49 -22.22
N ASP A 140 12.41 -5.90 -22.03
CA ASP A 140 11.14 -6.39 -22.58
C ASP A 140 10.36 -5.21 -23.19
N TYR A 141 10.00 -5.33 -24.46
CA TYR A 141 9.19 -4.34 -25.18
C TYR A 141 7.79 -4.14 -24.57
N ALA A 142 7.24 -5.15 -23.89
CA ALA A 142 5.93 -5.06 -23.26
C ALA A 142 5.97 -4.39 -21.87
N LEU A 143 7.14 -4.34 -21.22
CA LEU A 143 7.33 -3.69 -19.93
C LEU A 143 8.75 -3.08 -19.88
N PRO A 144 8.95 -1.90 -20.49
CA PRO A 144 10.29 -1.30 -20.54
C PRO A 144 10.77 -0.82 -19.17
N SER A 145 9.84 -0.38 -18.30
CA SER A 145 10.15 -0.04 -16.92
C SER A 145 8.93 -0.12 -16.00
N ILE A 146 9.18 -0.38 -14.72
CA ILE A 146 8.23 -0.20 -13.64
C ILE A 146 8.79 0.74 -12.59
N ARG A 147 7.90 1.54 -12.00
CA ARG A 147 8.19 2.39 -10.85
C ARG A 147 7.32 1.89 -9.70
N VAL A 148 7.91 1.61 -8.56
CA VAL A 148 7.19 1.20 -7.34
C VAL A 148 7.63 2.09 -6.19
N LEU A 149 6.67 2.56 -5.40
CA LEU A 149 6.96 3.39 -4.24
C LEU A 149 7.54 2.53 -3.12
N VAL A 150 8.74 2.87 -2.65
CA VAL A 150 9.40 2.24 -1.51
C VAL A 150 9.37 3.20 -0.32
N PRO A 151 8.85 2.78 0.85
CA PRO A 151 8.92 3.59 2.06
C PRO A 151 10.38 3.84 2.46
N ARG A 152 10.73 5.09 2.80
CA ARG A 152 12.11 5.50 3.16
C ARG A 152 12.81 4.57 4.16
N ARG A 153 12.07 4.09 5.16
CA ARG A 153 12.59 3.16 6.20
C ARG A 153 13.10 1.82 5.64
N ARG A 154 12.64 1.42 4.45
CA ARG A 154 13.05 0.18 3.77
C ARG A 154 13.94 0.44 2.56
N VAL A 155 14.25 1.69 2.22
CA VAL A 155 15.03 2.01 1.02
C VAL A 155 16.42 1.39 1.11
N ASP A 156 17.12 1.55 2.23
CA ASP A 156 18.47 1.01 2.41
C ASP A 156 18.51 -0.53 2.40
N ASP A 157 17.54 -1.18 3.05
CA ASP A 157 17.40 -2.65 3.04
C ASP A 157 17.05 -3.16 1.64
N THR A 158 16.13 -2.49 0.94
CA THR A 158 15.74 -2.82 -0.44
C THR A 158 16.93 -2.65 -1.39
N ALA A 159 17.68 -1.56 -1.26
CA ALA A 159 18.88 -1.28 -2.06
C ALA A 159 19.98 -2.33 -1.82
N SER A 160 20.22 -2.68 -0.55
CA SER A 160 21.20 -3.70 -0.18
C SER A 160 20.85 -5.06 -0.77
N ARG A 161 19.59 -5.50 -0.61
CA ARG A 161 19.12 -6.76 -1.16
C ARG A 161 19.09 -6.78 -2.69
N LEU A 162 18.74 -5.67 -3.35
CA LEU A 162 18.84 -5.53 -4.80
C LEU A 162 20.27 -5.70 -5.28
N ARG A 163 21.22 -5.07 -4.60
CA ARG A 163 22.64 -5.17 -4.93
C ARG A 163 23.17 -6.59 -4.76
N THR A 164 22.75 -7.29 -3.70
CA THR A 164 23.11 -8.71 -3.49
C THR A 164 22.45 -9.64 -4.51
N THR A 165 21.20 -9.37 -4.90
CA THR A 165 20.41 -10.27 -5.75
C THR A 165 20.71 -10.08 -7.23
N LEU A 166 20.95 -8.84 -7.66
CA LEU A 166 21.21 -8.49 -9.06
C LEU A 166 22.71 -8.43 -9.38
N GLY A 167 23.57 -8.18 -8.38
CA GLY A 167 25.03 -8.32 -8.54
C GLY A 167 25.73 -7.15 -9.24
N PHE A 168 25.05 -6.01 -9.42
CA PHE A 168 25.62 -4.78 -9.97
C PHE A 168 25.36 -3.58 -9.04
#